data_AF-A0A183F065-F1
#
_entry.id   AF-A0A183F065-F1
#
_cell.length_a   1.000
_cell.length_b   1.000
_cell.length_c   1.000
_cell.angle_alpha   90.00
_cell.angle_beta   90.00
_cell.angle_gamma   90.00
#
_symmetry.space_group_name_H-M   'P 1'
#
loop_
_entity.id
_entity.type
_entity.pdbx_description
1 polymer ?
#
loop_
_entity_poly.entity_id
_entity_poly.type
_entity_poly.pdbx_seq_one_letter_code
_entity_poly.pdbx_strand_id
1 'polypeptide(L)' 'LEAATAVTDSDVEAHGGWRHLADETDLRGGINIAIESNSTPSTYLAAMDNGHFTIGAPHLAAEGPSPNEVCL' A
#
# COMPACT_ATOMS: atom_id res chain seq x y z
N LEU A 1 -21.12 -1.83 29.67
CA LEU A 1 -20.16 -2.41 28.73
C LEU A 1 -19.60 -1.23 27.94
N GLU A 2 -18.43 -0.70 28.31
CA GLU A 2 -17.82 0.37 27.52
C GLU A 2 -17.35 -0.23 26.20
N ALA A 3 -17.85 0.30 25.09
CA ALA A 3 -17.32 -0.01 23.78
C ALA A 3 -15.94 0.61 23.69
N ALA A 4 -14.90 -0.21 23.60
CA ALA A 4 -13.56 0.25 23.27
C ALA A 4 -13.67 1.00 21.93
N THR A 5 -13.44 2.31 21.95
CA THR A 5 -13.24 3.10 20.73
C THR A 5 -12.07 2.50 20.00
N ALA A 6 -12.34 1.76 18.92
CA ALA A 6 -11.30 1.26 18.04
C ALA A 6 -10.54 2.47 17.52
N VAL A 7 -9.26 2.56 17.86
CA VAL A 7 -8.36 3.54 17.26
C VAL A 7 -8.25 3.14 15.79
N THR A 8 -8.90 3.91 14.91
CA THR A 8 -8.80 3.71 13.47
C THR A 8 -7.42 4.12 13.00
N ASP A 9 -6.77 3.22 12.25
CA ASP A 9 -5.49 3.50 11.63
C ASP A 9 -5.71 4.34 10.37
N SER A 10 -5.36 5.63 10.45
CA SER A 10 -5.56 6.59 9.36
C SER A 10 -4.81 6.22 8.09
N ASP A 11 -3.69 5.49 8.21
CA ASP A 11 -2.91 5.04 7.06
C ASP A 11 -3.66 3.95 6.30
N VAL A 12 -4.24 3.01 7.04
CA VAL A 12 -5.10 1.94 6.50
C VAL A 12 -6.31 2.52 5.77
N GLU A 13 -6.95 3.54 6.33
CA GLU A 13 -8.07 4.22 5.69
C GLU A 13 -7.63 4.97 4.44
N ALA A 14 -6.49 5.67 4.47
CA ALA A 14 -5.99 6.45 3.36
C ALA A 14 -5.56 5.60 2.14
N HIS A 15 -5.10 4.36 2.38
CA HIS A 15 -4.57 3.48 1.34
C HIS A 15 -5.46 2.26 1.06
N GLY A 16 -6.77 2.36 1.33
CA GLY A 16 -7.75 1.34 0.92
C GLY A 16 -7.53 -0.02 1.57
N GLY A 17 -7.14 -0.04 2.84
CA GLY A 17 -6.88 -1.25 3.61
C GLY A 17 -5.42 -1.67 3.69
N TRP A 18 -4.52 -0.95 3.01
CA TRP A 18 -3.08 -1.18 3.06
C TRP A 18 -2.44 -0.43 4.20
N ARG A 19 -1.48 -1.06 4.88
CA ARG A 19 -0.76 -0.46 6.01
C ARG A 19 0.71 -0.31 5.69
N HIS A 20 1.31 0.72 6.27
CA HIS A 20 2.75 0.85 6.41
C HIS A 20 3.29 -0.26 7.33
N LEU A 21 4.48 -0.78 6.98
CA LEU A 21 5.21 -1.72 7.81
C LEU A 21 6.08 -0.93 8.79
N ALA A 22 5.76 -0.99 10.08
CA ALA A 22 6.47 -0.26 11.12
C ALA A 22 7.78 -0.93 11.57
N ASP A 23 7.90 -2.24 11.37
CA ASP A 23 9.04 -3.07 11.81
C ASP A 23 9.43 -4.01 10.67
N GLU A 24 10.73 -4.18 10.41
CA GLU A 24 11.21 -5.04 9.33
C GLU A 24 10.82 -6.52 9.51
N THR A 25 10.55 -6.96 10.74
CA THR A 25 10.12 -8.33 11.05
C THR A 25 8.67 -8.62 10.68
N ASP A 26 7.90 -7.59 10.32
CA ASP A 26 6.57 -7.74 9.73
C ASP A 26 6.66 -8.14 8.24
N LEU A 27 7.79 -7.89 7.59
CA LEU A 27 8.02 -8.31 6.21
C LEU A 27 8.28 -9.82 6.15
N ARG A 28 7.24 -10.57 5.79
CA ARG A 28 7.23 -12.04 5.78
C ARG A 28 6.74 -12.57 4.43
N GLY A 29 7.21 -13.75 4.05
CA GLY A 29 6.71 -14.42 2.84
C GLY A 29 5.20 -14.70 2.92
N GLY A 30 4.51 -14.55 1.79
CA GLY A 30 3.06 -14.77 1.70
C GLY A 30 2.20 -13.55 2.06
N ILE A 31 2.79 -12.37 2.13
CA ILE A 31 2.06 -11.10 2.23
C ILE A 31 2.19 -10.33 0.91
N ASN A 32 1.14 -9.60 0.55
CA ASN A 32 1.19 -8.70 -0.60
C ASN A 32 1.96 -7.43 -0.21
N ILE A 33 2.85 -6.97 -1.09
CA ILE A 33 3.67 -5.78 -0.84
C ILE A 33 3.46 -4.77 -1.98
N ALA A 34 3.31 -3.50 -1.64
CA ALA A 34 3.38 -2.40 -2.58
C ALA A 34 4.45 -1.40 -2.11
N ILE A 35 5.09 -0.72 -3.07
CA ILE A 35 6.15 0.25 -2.80
C ILE A 35 5.66 1.61 -3.28
N GLU A 36 5.42 2.52 -2.34
CA GLU A 36 4.97 3.88 -2.63
C GLU A 36 6.15 4.81 -2.93
N SER A 37 5.99 5.69 -3.91
CA SER A 37 6.96 6.73 -4.24
C SER A 37 6.84 7.93 -3.30
N ASN A 38 7.93 8.27 -2.61
CA ASN A 38 7.99 9.47 -1.77
C ASN A 38 7.89 10.79 -2.56
N SER A 39 8.02 10.76 -3.89
CA SER A 39 7.92 11.99 -4.71
C SER A 39 6.48 12.41 -4.98
N THR A 40 5.53 11.49 -4.95
CA THR A 40 4.12 11.76 -5.19
C THR A 40 3.29 10.77 -4.37
N PRO A 41 2.57 11.25 -3.33
CA PRO A 41 1.73 10.38 -2.52
C PRO A 41 0.73 9.59 -3.36
N SER A 42 0.40 8.38 -2.89
CA SER A 42 -0.54 7.47 -3.52
C SER A 42 -0.14 7.09 -4.95
N THR A 43 1.16 7.06 -5.25
CA THR A 43 1.71 6.48 -6.48
C THR A 43 2.63 5.30 -6.12
N TYR A 44 2.44 4.17 -6.80
CA TYR A 44 3.14 2.94 -6.47
C TYR A 44 4.04 2.46 -7.61
N LEU A 45 5.02 1.63 -7.28
CA LEU A 45 5.85 0.95 -8.27
C LEU A 45 4.98 -0.06 -9.05
N ALA A 46 4.87 0.13 -10.36
CA ALA A 46 4.09 -0.72 -11.25
C ALA A 46 4.99 -1.55 -12.16
N ALA A 47 4.71 -2.86 -12.27
CA ALA A 47 5.33 -3.75 -13.23
C ALA A 47 4.75 -3.51 -14.64
N MET A 48 5.62 -3.58 -15.65
CA MET A 48 5.26 -3.54 -17.06
C MET A 48 5.52 -4.90 -17.72
N ASP A 49 4.71 -5.25 -18.72
CA ASP A 49 4.80 -6.53 -19.44
C ASP A 49 6.12 -6.73 -20.19
N ASN A 50 6.89 -5.66 -20.38
CA ASN A 50 8.20 -5.66 -21.03
C ASN A 50 9.38 -5.92 -20.07
N GLY A 51 9.11 -6.29 -18.81
CA GLY A 51 10.14 -6.55 -17.80
C GLY A 51 10.76 -5.29 -17.18
N HIS A 52 10.19 -4.12 -17.43
CA HIS A 52 10.56 -2.87 -16.78
C HIS A 52 9.55 -2.50 -15.68
N PHE A 53 9.92 -1.50 -14.87
CA PHE A 53 9.04 -0.88 -13.88
C PHE A 53 8.83 0.59 -14.21
N THR A 54 7.67 1.11 -13.81
CA THR A 54 7.33 2.53 -13.85
C THR A 54 6.71 2.94 -12.51
N ILE A 55 6.52 4.24 -12.29
CA ILE A 55 5.63 4.73 -11.25
C ILE A 55 4.22 4.83 -11.84
N GLY A 56 3.24 4.29 -11.12
CA GLY A 56 1.83 4.35 -11.48
C GLY A 56 1.24 5.75 -11.39
N ALA A 57 -0.01 5.88 -11.83
CA ALA A 57 -0.74 7.13 -11.68
C ALA A 57 -1.13 7.34 -10.20
N PRO A 58 -1.38 8.59 -9.77
CA PRO A 58 -1.89 8.85 -8.43
C PRO A 58 -3.27 8.21 -8.24
N HIS A 59 -3.41 7.49 -7.14
CA HIS A 59 -4.66 6.88 -6.69
C HIS A 59 -5.51 7.90 -5.93
N LEU A 60 -6.83 7.66 -5.89
CA LEU A 60 -7.72 8.45 -5.04
C LEU A 60 -7.53 8.09 -3.56
N ALA A 61 -7.98 8.97 -2.67
CA ALA A 61 -7.98 8.66 -1.24
C ALA A 61 -8.82 7.40 -0.95
N ALA A 62 -8.29 6.53 -0.09
CA ALA A 62 -8.84 5.22 0.25
C ALA A 62 -8.81 4.19 -0.90
N GLU A 63 -8.07 4.45 -1.97
CA GLU A 63 -7.79 3.48 -3.02
C GLU A 63 -6.41 2.83 -2.78
N GLY A 64 -6.39 1.50 -2.86
CA GLY A 64 -5.16 0.72 -2.73
C GLY A 64 -4.47 0.48 -4.08
N PRO A 65 -3.23 -0.03 -4.09
CA PRO A 65 -2.49 -0.36 -5.29
C PRO A 65 -3.26 -1.30 -6.23
N SER A 66 -3.10 -1.08 -7.53
CA SER A 66 -3.61 -1.93 -8.60
C SER A 66 -2.89 -3.29 -8.64
N PRO A 67 -3.45 -4.33 -9.27
CA PRO A 67 -2.82 -5.65 -9.33
C PRO A 67 -1.39 -5.67 -9.89
N ASN A 68 -1.07 -4.77 -10.83
CA ASN A 68 0.28 -4.62 -11.40
C ASN A 68 1.24 -3.82 -10.51
N GLU A 69 0.75 -3.21 -9.43
CA GLU A 69 1.52 -2.48 -8.41
C GLU A 69 1.75 -3.31 -7.13
N VAL A 70 1.21 -4.54 -7.11
CA VAL A 70 1.37 -5.49 -6.00
C VAL A 70 2.44 -6.51 -6.35
N CYS A 71 3.48 -6.57 -5.52
CA CYS A 71 4.49 -7.62 -5.53
C CYS A 71 4.00 -8.81 -4.67
N LEU A 72 4.13 -10.02 -5.22
CA LEU A 72 3.88 -11.30 -4.53
C LEU A 72 5.09 -11.76 -3.72
#